data_AF-A0A1H6ZQJ8-F1
#
_entry.id   AF-A0A1H6ZQJ8-F1
#
_cell.length_a   1.000
_cell.length_b   1.000
_cell.length_c   1.000
_cell.angle_alpha   90.00
_cell.angle_beta   90.00
_cell.angle_gamma   90.00
#
_symmetry.space_group_name_H-M   'P 1'
#
loop_
_entity.id
_entity.type
_entity.pdbx_description
1 polymer ?
#
loop_
_entity_poly.entity_id
_entity_poly.type
_entity_poly.pdbx_seq_one_letter_code
_entity_poly.pdbx_strand_id
1 'polypeptide(L)'
;MRSVLLCLTLLLAASASWSQEPLGLAAPEAVARTGLLKHILPRFSLKTGIRVRPDENGAMRLAEAGAGPPVFRRGGAVYHLEIGDDPRQVRFRDWLISEIGRRTIESFQPDGEPMFTARFDAQVEEETVGFEGDSAAGARLSLTHCGRCHVIGPQNRMNGLGSTPSFAVLRTLPDWAERFQQFYVLKPHGAFTQIEGVTPPFDIERPSPIHPVRMTLDDLEAILAFVATTSAADLGAPLQLQ
;
A
#
# COMPACT_ATOMS: atom_id res chain seq x y z
N MET A 1 -27.54 -65.13 14.28
CA MET A 1 -26.25 -65.16 13.53
C MET A 1 -26.20 -64.08 12.44
N ARG A 2 -26.43 -62.80 12.77
CA ARG A 2 -26.39 -61.69 11.79
C ARG A 2 -25.69 -60.41 12.28
N SER A 3 -25.20 -60.39 13.53
CA SER A 3 -24.71 -59.15 14.16
C SER A 3 -23.18 -59.07 14.28
N VAL A 4 -22.44 -60.06 13.78
CA VAL A 4 -20.95 -60.12 13.95
C VAL A 4 -20.19 -59.58 12.73
N LEU A 5 -20.84 -59.41 11.57
CA LEU A 5 -20.17 -58.96 10.35
C LEU A 5 -20.03 -57.42 10.20
N LEU A 6 -20.59 -56.62 11.11
CA LEU A 6 -20.58 -55.15 10.95
C LEU A 6 -19.36 -54.44 11.57
N CYS A 7 -18.53 -55.13 12.35
CA CYS A 7 -17.37 -54.50 13.02
C CYS A 7 -16.05 -54.63 12.23
N LEU A 8 -16.00 -55.41 11.14
CA LEU A 8 -14.74 -55.66 10.41
C LEU A 8 -14.54 -54.76 9.18
N THR A 9 -15.53 -53.96 8.78
CA THR A 9 -15.44 -53.09 7.60
C THR A 9 -15.04 -51.65 7.91
N LEU A 10 -15.01 -51.22 9.18
CA LEU A 10 -14.60 -49.85 9.57
C LEU A 10 -13.08 -49.67 9.78
N LEU A 11 -12.28 -50.72 9.66
CA LEU A 11 -10.82 -50.66 9.89
C LEU A 11 -10.00 -50.36 8.63
N LEU A 12 -10.63 -50.16 7.46
CA LEU A 12 -9.92 -50.02 6.17
C LEU A 12 -9.96 -48.61 5.55
N ALA A 13 -10.32 -47.58 6.31
CA ALA A 13 -10.24 -46.17 5.86
C ALA A 13 -9.38 -45.30 6.78
N ALA A 14 -8.44 -45.91 7.52
CA ALA A 14 -7.30 -45.16 8.04
C ALA A 14 -6.37 -44.87 6.87
N SER A 15 -6.72 -43.85 6.06
CA SER A 15 -5.77 -43.23 5.15
C SER A 15 -4.56 -42.88 6.00
N ALA A 16 -3.42 -43.51 5.73
CA ALA A 16 -2.15 -43.07 6.27
C ALA A 16 -2.11 -41.55 6.04
N SER A 17 -2.13 -40.76 7.12
CA SER A 17 -1.85 -39.35 7.01
C SER A 17 -0.42 -39.27 6.52
N TRP A 18 -0.23 -39.14 5.21
CA TRP A 18 1.07 -38.94 4.58
C TRP A 18 1.64 -37.70 5.24
N SER A 19 2.57 -37.91 6.18
CA SER A 19 3.27 -36.83 6.82
C SER A 19 4.12 -36.18 5.74
N GLN A 20 3.61 -35.12 5.13
CA GLN A 20 4.33 -34.35 4.13
C GLN A 20 5.66 -33.92 4.75
N GLU A 21 6.76 -34.14 4.02
CA GLU A 21 8.08 -33.74 4.48
C GLU A 21 8.12 -32.22 4.71
N PRO A 22 8.77 -31.77 5.80
CA PRO A 22 8.90 -30.35 6.10
C PRO A 22 9.76 -29.66 5.04
N LEU A 23 9.36 -28.46 4.63
CA LEU A 23 10.17 -27.62 3.75
C LEU A 23 11.44 -27.18 4.48
N GLY A 24 12.59 -27.30 3.83
CA GLY A 24 13.86 -26.77 4.32
C GLY A 24 14.02 -25.30 3.99
N LEU A 25 14.47 -24.50 4.96
CA LEU A 25 14.80 -23.07 4.81
C LEU A 25 16.26 -22.84 5.20
N ALA A 26 17.08 -22.50 4.21
CA ALA A 26 18.43 -22.00 4.42
C ALA A 26 18.38 -20.52 4.81
N ALA A 27 19.12 -20.13 5.84
CA ALA A 27 19.19 -18.75 6.29
C ALA A 27 20.63 -18.35 6.63
N PRO A 28 21.03 -17.09 6.39
CA PRO A 28 22.35 -16.61 6.77
C PRO A 28 22.52 -16.69 8.29
N GLU A 29 23.76 -16.91 8.76
CA GLU A 29 24.03 -16.98 10.21
C GLU A 29 23.53 -15.74 10.97
N ALA A 30 23.61 -14.57 10.32
CA ALA A 30 23.13 -13.30 10.85
C ALA A 30 21.63 -13.29 11.18
N VAL A 31 20.84 -14.19 10.59
CA VAL A 31 19.41 -14.41 10.90
C VAL A 31 19.22 -15.67 11.73
N ALA A 32 19.90 -16.76 11.39
CA ALA A 32 19.72 -18.05 12.06
C ALA A 32 20.03 -17.97 13.57
N ARG A 33 21.04 -17.18 13.95
CA ARG A 33 21.47 -17.03 15.35
C ARG A 33 20.59 -16.08 16.19
N THR A 34 19.71 -15.30 15.58
CA THR A 34 18.88 -14.33 16.34
C THR A 34 17.74 -14.98 17.08
N GLY A 35 17.28 -16.16 16.62
CA GLY A 35 16.07 -16.80 17.12
C GLY A 35 14.80 -16.42 16.35
N LEU A 36 14.89 -15.52 15.35
CA LEU A 36 13.74 -15.13 14.53
C LEU A 36 13.02 -16.35 13.91
N LEU A 37 13.77 -17.30 13.36
CA LEU A 37 13.18 -18.51 12.77
C LEU A 37 12.41 -19.35 13.81
N LYS A 38 12.92 -19.44 15.04
CA LYS A 38 12.23 -20.13 16.14
C LYS A 38 10.94 -19.42 16.53
N HIS A 39 10.84 -18.11 16.29
CA HIS A 39 9.64 -17.32 16.52
C HIS A 39 8.61 -17.46 15.39
N ILE A 40 9.02 -17.35 14.13
CA ILE A 40 8.08 -17.27 12.99
C ILE A 40 7.59 -18.64 12.51
N LEU A 41 8.45 -19.66 12.46
CA LEU A 41 8.14 -20.94 11.81
C LEU A 41 7.02 -21.72 12.53
N PRO A 42 6.97 -21.79 13.87
CA PRO A 42 5.86 -22.45 14.56
C PRO A 42 4.51 -21.76 14.31
N ARG A 43 4.49 -20.43 14.21
CA ARG A 43 3.27 -19.64 13.99
C ARG A 43 2.72 -19.81 12.58
N PHE A 44 3.60 -19.81 11.59
CA PHE A 44 3.24 -20.18 10.22
C PHE A 44 2.67 -21.59 10.17
N SER A 45 3.36 -22.55 10.78
CA SER A 45 2.95 -23.96 10.78
C SER A 45 1.60 -24.16 11.45
N LEU A 46 1.35 -23.49 12.58
CA LEU A 46 0.08 -23.55 13.29
C LEU A 46 -1.07 -23.00 12.45
N LYS A 47 -0.85 -21.91 11.72
CA LYS A 47 -1.91 -21.26 10.93
C LYS A 47 -2.20 -21.98 9.61
N THR A 48 -1.21 -22.66 9.03
CA THR A 48 -1.30 -23.18 7.65
C THR A 48 -1.23 -24.71 7.55
N GLY A 49 -0.78 -25.41 8.60
CA GLY A 49 -0.51 -26.85 8.55
C GLY A 49 0.77 -27.23 7.79
N ILE A 50 1.47 -26.27 7.18
CA ILE A 50 2.71 -26.49 6.43
C ILE A 50 3.89 -26.39 7.38
N ARG A 51 4.68 -27.47 7.49
CA ARG A 51 5.88 -27.48 8.32
C ARG A 51 7.08 -26.94 7.55
N VAL A 52 7.78 -26.00 8.16
CA VAL A 52 9.05 -25.44 7.66
C VAL A 52 10.08 -25.61 8.76
N ARG A 53 11.29 -26.08 8.40
CA ARG A 53 12.41 -26.23 9.32
C ARG A 53 13.65 -25.51 8.79
N PRO A 54 14.51 -24.95 9.68
CA PRO A 54 15.83 -24.52 9.28
C PRO A 54 16.61 -25.70 8.68
N ASP A 55 17.22 -25.50 7.51
CA ASP A 55 18.03 -26.47 6.80
C ASP A 55 19.03 -25.73 5.91
N GLU A 56 20.33 -25.89 6.14
CA GLU A 56 21.39 -25.24 5.34
C GLU A 56 21.31 -25.60 3.85
N ASN A 57 20.80 -26.80 3.55
CA ASN A 57 20.59 -27.29 2.18
C ASN A 57 19.10 -27.23 1.78
N GLY A 58 18.31 -26.41 2.46
CA GLY A 58 16.89 -26.22 2.19
C GLY A 58 16.63 -25.65 0.79
N ALA A 59 15.52 -26.07 0.19
CA ALA A 59 15.10 -25.59 -1.14
C ALA A 59 14.68 -24.10 -1.14
N MET A 60 14.28 -23.56 0.02
CA MET A 60 14.04 -22.13 0.20
C MET A 60 15.28 -21.48 0.81
N ARG A 61 15.58 -20.24 0.43
CA ARG A 61 16.76 -19.52 0.93
C ARG A 61 16.46 -18.08 1.28
N LEU A 62 16.90 -17.64 2.46
CA LEU A 62 17.01 -16.23 2.81
C LEU A 62 18.40 -15.71 2.39
N ALA A 63 18.46 -14.57 1.74
CA ALA A 63 19.71 -13.94 1.31
C ALA A 63 19.63 -12.42 1.40
N GLU A 64 20.75 -11.75 1.67
CA GLU A 64 20.82 -10.27 1.73
C GLU A 64 20.73 -9.59 0.35
N ALA A 65 20.92 -10.37 -0.71
CA ALA A 65 20.71 -9.98 -2.09
C ALA A 65 20.17 -11.20 -2.84
N GLY A 66 19.10 -11.03 -3.61
CA GLY A 66 18.46 -12.13 -4.34
C GLY A 66 17.28 -11.69 -5.18
N ALA A 67 16.82 -12.56 -6.07
CA ALA A 67 15.73 -12.28 -7.02
C ALA A 67 14.31 -12.43 -6.39
N GLY A 68 14.22 -12.97 -5.17
CA GLY A 68 12.96 -13.11 -4.44
C GLY A 68 12.44 -11.78 -3.87
N PRO A 69 11.18 -11.70 -3.39
CA PRO A 69 10.68 -10.50 -2.74
C PRO A 69 11.40 -10.23 -1.41
N PRO A 70 11.56 -8.96 -1.01
CA PRO A 70 12.07 -8.60 0.32
C PRO A 70 11.05 -9.03 1.39
N VAL A 71 11.53 -9.66 2.47
CA VAL A 71 10.68 -10.21 3.54
C VAL A 71 10.89 -9.56 4.90
N PHE A 72 12.13 -9.14 5.23
CA PHE A 72 12.42 -8.27 6.37
C PHE A 72 13.81 -7.63 6.22
N ARG A 73 14.10 -6.60 7.03
CA ARG A 73 15.41 -5.98 7.16
C ARG A 73 15.88 -5.99 8.60
N ARG A 74 17.21 -5.91 8.77
CA ARG A 74 17.88 -5.74 10.06
C ARG A 74 19.02 -4.76 9.88
N GLY A 75 18.96 -3.61 10.57
CA GLY A 75 19.87 -2.51 10.30
C GLY A 75 19.79 -2.08 8.83
N GLY A 76 20.94 -2.03 8.15
CA GLY A 76 21.02 -1.72 6.71
C GLY A 76 20.85 -2.91 5.76
N ALA A 77 20.76 -4.14 6.26
CA ALA A 77 20.66 -5.34 5.42
C ALA A 77 19.19 -5.71 5.15
N VAL A 78 18.83 -5.90 3.87
CA VAL A 78 17.51 -6.34 3.42
C VAL A 78 17.59 -7.81 3.05
N TYR A 79 16.70 -8.63 3.61
CA TYR A 79 16.67 -10.06 3.33
C TYR A 79 15.53 -10.39 2.38
N HIS A 80 15.86 -11.14 1.34
CA HIS A 80 14.96 -11.64 0.31
C HIS A 80 14.72 -13.14 0.50
N LEU A 81 13.50 -13.61 0.24
CA LEU A 81 13.18 -15.04 0.25
C LEU A 81 13.14 -15.57 -1.18
N GLU A 82 14.05 -16.48 -1.48
CA GLU A 82 14.07 -17.28 -2.69
C GLU A 82 13.33 -18.59 -2.47
N ILE A 83 12.49 -18.95 -3.44
CA ILE A 83 11.69 -20.18 -3.46
C ILE A 83 11.82 -20.85 -4.83
N GLY A 84 11.53 -22.15 -4.89
CA GLY A 84 11.23 -22.87 -6.13
C GLY A 84 9.72 -22.92 -6.41
N ASP A 85 9.31 -23.89 -7.23
CA ASP A 85 7.95 -23.97 -7.78
C ASP A 85 6.92 -24.71 -6.89
N ASP A 86 7.29 -25.15 -5.68
CA ASP A 86 6.36 -25.84 -4.77
C ASP A 86 5.31 -24.85 -4.21
N PRO A 87 4.00 -25.11 -4.38
CA PRO A 87 2.93 -24.24 -3.87
C PRO A 87 3.01 -23.98 -2.35
N ARG A 88 3.60 -24.89 -1.58
CA ARG A 88 3.81 -24.71 -0.14
C ARG A 88 4.87 -23.65 0.16
N GLN A 89 5.88 -23.51 -0.70
CA GLN A 89 6.90 -22.46 -0.59
C GLN A 89 6.30 -21.10 -0.96
N VAL A 90 5.48 -21.05 -2.02
CA VAL A 90 4.68 -19.87 -2.39
C VAL A 90 3.82 -19.42 -1.20
N ARG A 91 3.14 -20.36 -0.54
CA ARG A 91 2.31 -20.07 0.63
C ARG A 91 3.11 -19.49 1.80
N PHE A 92 4.34 -19.96 2.01
CA PHE A 92 5.24 -19.44 3.03
C PHE A 92 5.69 -18.00 2.71
N ARG A 93 6.11 -17.76 1.46
CA ARG A 93 6.46 -16.42 0.98
C ARG A 93 5.31 -15.44 1.15
N ASP A 94 4.12 -15.80 0.66
CA ASP A 94 2.93 -14.95 0.73
C ASP A 94 2.56 -14.65 2.18
N TRP A 95 2.73 -15.62 3.09
CA TRP A 95 2.51 -15.39 4.51
C TRP A 95 3.53 -14.39 5.09
N LEU A 96 4.83 -14.51 4.79
CA LEU A 96 5.85 -13.58 5.31
C LEU A 96 5.58 -12.12 4.90
N ILE A 97 5.15 -11.89 3.66
CA ILE A 97 4.89 -10.54 3.13
C ILE A 97 3.49 -10.01 3.47
N SER A 98 2.60 -10.84 4.03
CA SER A 98 1.27 -10.44 4.48
C SER A 98 1.32 -9.63 5.78
N GLU A 99 0.26 -8.88 6.09
CA GLU A 99 0.18 -8.10 7.33
C GLU A 99 0.42 -8.95 8.60
N ILE A 100 -0.13 -10.17 8.64
CA ILE A 100 0.08 -11.06 9.78
C ILE A 100 1.54 -11.53 9.89
N GLY A 101 2.19 -11.82 8.76
CA GLY A 101 3.61 -12.19 8.73
C GLY A 101 4.50 -11.04 9.16
N ARG A 102 4.30 -9.85 8.58
CA ARG A 102 5.04 -8.63 8.92
C ARG A 102 4.95 -8.32 10.41
N ARG A 103 3.72 -8.29 10.95
CA ARG A 103 3.49 -8.05 12.38
C ARG A 103 4.13 -9.12 13.26
N THR A 104 4.13 -10.38 12.83
CA THR A 104 4.80 -11.46 13.56
C THR A 104 6.31 -11.25 13.61
N ILE A 105 6.94 -10.84 12.50
CA ILE A 105 8.36 -10.51 12.44
C ILE A 105 8.68 -9.32 13.34
N GLU A 106 7.91 -8.24 13.26
CA GLU A 106 8.13 -7.01 14.04
C GLU A 106 7.86 -7.18 15.55
N SER A 107 7.03 -8.15 15.92
CA SER A 107 6.86 -8.53 17.34
C SER A 107 8.04 -9.31 17.91
N PHE A 108 9.03 -9.70 17.09
CA PHE A 108 10.23 -10.36 17.59
C PHE A 108 11.18 -9.34 18.22
N GLN A 109 11.05 -9.20 19.54
CA GLN A 109 11.77 -8.23 20.37
C GLN A 109 12.55 -8.94 21.47
N PRO A 110 13.69 -9.59 21.13
CA PRO A 110 14.57 -10.12 22.15
C PRO A 110 15.01 -8.97 23.07
N ASP A 111 14.93 -9.19 24.39
CA ASP A 111 15.22 -8.19 25.42
C ASP A 111 14.37 -6.90 25.35
N GLY A 112 13.22 -6.95 24.66
CA GLY A 112 12.29 -5.81 24.52
C GLY A 112 12.64 -4.84 23.40
N GLU A 113 13.71 -5.09 22.64
CA GLU A 113 14.16 -4.20 21.56
C GLU A 113 13.76 -4.72 20.18
N PRO A 114 13.14 -3.89 19.31
CA PRO A 114 12.85 -4.25 17.92
C PRO A 114 14.13 -4.61 17.14
N MET A 115 14.23 -5.87 16.70
CA MET A 115 15.40 -6.34 15.95
C MET A 115 15.20 -6.36 14.42
N PHE A 116 13.96 -6.55 13.96
CA PHE A 116 13.64 -6.69 12.54
C PHE A 116 12.47 -5.78 12.14
N THR A 117 12.51 -5.27 10.92
CA THR A 117 11.40 -4.54 10.29
C THR A 117 10.94 -5.31 9.07
N ALA A 118 9.63 -5.51 8.91
CA ALA A 118 9.05 -6.24 7.78
C ALA A 118 8.14 -5.38 6.90
N ARG A 119 7.95 -4.12 7.29
CA ARG A 119 7.40 -3.07 6.44
C ARG A 119 8.51 -2.47 5.58
N PHE A 120 8.39 -2.74 4.29
CA PHE A 120 9.13 -2.08 3.22
C PHE A 120 8.31 -0.99 2.55
N ASP A 121 7.20 -0.61 3.20
CA ASP A 121 6.36 0.48 2.73
C ASP A 121 7.28 1.65 2.44
N ALA A 122 7.24 2.03 1.17
CA ALA A 122 8.12 3.01 0.62
C ALA A 122 8.11 4.19 1.57
N GLN A 123 9.27 4.51 2.12
CA GLN A 123 9.59 5.92 2.25
C GLN A 123 9.70 6.47 0.80
N VAL A 124 8.56 6.56 0.12
CA VAL A 124 8.09 7.87 -0.25
C VAL A 124 7.63 8.39 1.13
N GLU A 125 8.51 8.88 2.02
CA GLU A 125 8.88 10.29 1.98
C GLU A 125 8.07 10.89 0.84
N GLU A 126 6.78 11.15 1.12
CA GLU A 126 6.05 12.15 0.36
C GLU A 126 7.06 13.27 0.33
N GLU A 127 7.78 13.36 -0.80
CA GLU A 127 8.52 14.53 -1.16
C GLU A 127 7.36 15.49 -1.26
N THR A 128 7.05 16.10 -0.11
CA THR A 128 5.99 17.07 0.01
C THR A 128 6.51 18.12 -0.91
N VAL A 129 5.97 18.14 -2.14
CA VAL A 129 6.31 19.14 -3.12
C VAL A 129 6.07 20.44 -2.37
N GLY A 130 7.17 21.08 -2.01
CA GLY A 130 7.17 22.19 -1.08
C GLY A 130 6.71 23.40 -1.85
N PHE A 131 5.45 23.77 -1.66
CA PHE A 131 4.91 25.03 -2.16
C PHE A 131 5.05 26.08 -1.07
N GLU A 132 5.46 27.29 -1.44
CA GLU A 132 5.75 28.37 -0.49
C GLU A 132 4.48 29.08 0.01
N GLY A 133 3.32 28.75 -0.56
CA GLY A 133 2.04 29.37 -0.25
C GLY A 133 1.50 29.10 1.17
N ASP A 134 0.62 30.00 1.64
CA ASP A 134 -0.10 29.81 2.91
C ASP A 134 -1.18 28.72 2.76
N SER A 135 -0.90 27.52 3.28
CA SER A 135 -1.82 26.37 3.28
C SER A 135 -3.18 26.68 3.95
N ALA A 136 -3.22 27.51 4.99
CA ALA A 136 -4.49 27.86 5.62
C ALA A 136 -5.33 28.78 4.72
N ALA A 137 -4.69 29.71 4.00
CA ALA A 137 -5.35 30.46 2.93
C ALA A 137 -5.80 29.53 1.79
N GLY A 138 -4.93 28.60 1.39
CA GLY A 138 -5.22 27.58 0.38
C GLY A 138 -6.45 26.74 0.68
N ALA A 139 -6.66 26.34 1.93
CA ALA A 139 -7.85 25.61 2.35
C ALA A 139 -9.13 26.43 2.15
N ARG A 140 -9.10 27.73 2.49
CA ARG A 140 -10.24 28.65 2.30
C ARG A 140 -10.52 28.89 0.83
N LEU A 141 -9.47 29.19 0.06
CA LEU A 141 -9.55 29.41 -1.39
C LEU A 141 -10.06 28.17 -2.12
N SER A 142 -9.56 26.98 -1.77
CA SER A 142 -10.04 25.71 -2.32
C SER A 142 -11.52 25.48 -2.03
N LEU A 143 -11.99 25.82 -0.83
CA LEU A 143 -13.41 25.71 -0.50
C LEU A 143 -14.26 26.68 -1.33
N THR A 144 -13.82 27.92 -1.46
CA THR A 144 -14.51 28.98 -2.22
C THR A 144 -14.55 28.69 -3.72
N HIS A 145 -13.43 28.27 -4.30
CA HIS A 145 -13.26 28.15 -5.75
C HIS A 145 -13.60 26.75 -6.28
N CYS A 146 -13.28 25.70 -5.52
CA CYS A 146 -13.38 24.31 -5.97
C CYS A 146 -14.48 23.53 -5.24
N GLY A 147 -14.84 23.95 -4.02
CA GLY A 147 -15.66 23.18 -3.07
C GLY A 147 -17.10 22.89 -3.47
N ARG A 148 -17.63 23.59 -4.49
CA ARG A 148 -18.94 23.28 -5.10
C ARG A 148 -18.92 21.99 -5.93
N CYS A 149 -17.76 21.67 -6.52
CA CYS A 149 -17.59 20.51 -7.39
C CYS A 149 -16.77 19.44 -6.66
N HIS A 150 -15.59 19.79 -6.16
CA HIS A 150 -14.68 18.86 -5.53
C HIS A 150 -14.91 18.78 -4.03
N VAL A 151 -14.93 17.56 -3.47
CA VAL A 151 -14.71 17.37 -2.04
C VAL A 151 -13.24 17.67 -1.75
N ILE A 152 -12.96 18.69 -0.95
CA ILE A 152 -11.60 19.14 -0.62
C ILE A 152 -11.14 18.65 0.75
N GLY A 153 -12.07 18.19 1.59
CA GLY A 153 -11.79 17.73 2.95
C GLY A 153 -13.06 17.51 3.77
N PRO A 154 -12.92 17.27 5.09
CA PRO A 154 -14.06 17.04 6.00
C PRO A 154 -15.12 18.15 5.97
N GLN A 155 -14.69 19.40 5.77
CA GLN A 155 -15.53 20.60 5.74
C GLN A 155 -16.62 20.58 4.65
N ASN A 156 -16.44 19.83 3.55
CA ASN A 156 -17.43 19.71 2.48
C ASN A 156 -17.65 18.26 2.03
N ARG A 157 -17.42 17.28 2.93
CA ARG A 157 -17.46 15.83 2.64
C ARG A 157 -18.65 15.35 1.83
N MET A 158 -19.83 15.95 2.04
CA MET A 158 -21.10 15.57 1.38
C MET A 158 -21.61 16.62 0.38
N ASN A 159 -20.83 17.67 0.11
CA ASN A 159 -21.25 18.83 -0.66
C ASN A 159 -20.52 18.96 -2.02
N GLY A 160 -19.79 17.93 -2.44
CA GLY A 160 -19.20 17.85 -3.78
C GLY A 160 -20.10 17.11 -4.77
N LEU A 161 -19.77 17.20 -6.07
CA LEU A 161 -20.43 16.46 -7.13
C LEU A 161 -19.79 15.06 -7.24
N GLY A 162 -20.63 14.02 -7.21
CA GLY A 162 -20.15 12.63 -7.31
C GLY A 162 -19.44 12.29 -8.62
N SER A 163 -19.59 13.11 -9.66
CA SER A 163 -18.93 12.94 -10.96
C SER A 163 -17.53 13.59 -11.04
N THR A 164 -17.11 14.33 -10.01
CA THR A 164 -15.78 14.96 -9.95
C THR A 164 -14.95 14.34 -8.83
N PRO A 165 -13.67 13.99 -9.08
CA PRO A 165 -12.84 13.35 -8.06
C PRO A 165 -12.57 14.30 -6.88
N SER A 166 -12.51 13.78 -5.66
CA SER A 166 -12.09 14.58 -4.50
C SER A 166 -10.61 14.96 -4.58
N PHE A 167 -10.16 15.94 -3.80
CA PHE A 167 -8.74 16.28 -3.70
C PHE A 167 -7.92 15.08 -3.21
N ALA A 168 -8.45 14.33 -2.24
CA ALA A 168 -7.81 13.11 -1.75
C ALA A 168 -7.67 12.05 -2.86
N VAL A 169 -8.66 11.90 -3.75
CA VAL A 169 -8.57 11.00 -4.91
C VAL A 169 -7.56 11.53 -5.92
N LEU A 170 -7.54 12.84 -6.21
CA LEU A 170 -6.55 13.42 -7.13
C LEU A 170 -5.12 13.28 -6.59
N ARG A 171 -4.94 13.30 -5.26
CA ARG A 171 -3.64 13.10 -4.60
C ARG A 171 -3.07 11.69 -4.74
N THR A 172 -3.85 10.71 -5.19
CA THR A 172 -3.34 9.36 -5.49
C THR A 172 -2.60 9.29 -6.83
N LEU A 173 -2.75 10.30 -7.69
CA LEU A 173 -2.10 10.33 -9.00
C LEU A 173 -0.60 10.62 -8.85
N PRO A 174 0.29 9.88 -9.52
CA PRO A 174 1.74 10.13 -9.44
C PRO A 174 2.14 11.54 -9.88
N ASP A 175 1.40 12.12 -10.81
CA ASP A 175 1.62 13.45 -11.40
C ASP A 175 0.66 14.52 -10.83
N TRP A 176 0.10 14.30 -9.63
CA TRP A 176 -0.90 15.20 -9.04
C TRP A 176 -0.40 16.66 -8.98
N ALA A 177 0.87 16.87 -8.60
CA ALA A 177 1.43 18.20 -8.40
C ALA A 177 1.47 19.00 -9.71
N GLU A 178 1.86 18.37 -10.81
CA GLU A 178 1.87 18.98 -12.14
C GLU A 178 0.45 19.28 -12.61
N ARG A 179 -0.48 18.33 -12.41
CA ARG A 179 -1.90 18.51 -12.77
C ARG A 179 -2.55 19.69 -12.06
N PHE A 180 -2.29 19.84 -10.76
CA PHE A 180 -2.80 20.98 -9.99
C PHE A 180 -2.11 22.29 -10.40
N GLN A 181 -0.79 22.32 -10.62
CA GLN A 181 -0.08 23.53 -11.06
C GLN A 181 -0.56 24.01 -12.43
N GLN A 182 -0.83 23.09 -13.34
CA GLN A 182 -1.16 23.39 -14.73
C GLN A 182 -2.65 23.25 -15.04
N PHE A 183 -3.53 23.18 -14.03
CA PHE A 183 -4.94 22.88 -14.28
C PHE A 183 -5.58 23.88 -15.27
N TYR A 184 -5.21 25.16 -15.23
CA TYR A 184 -5.70 26.18 -16.15
C TYR A 184 -5.16 26.04 -17.59
N VAL A 185 -4.05 25.29 -17.78
CA VAL A 185 -3.49 24.92 -19.08
C VAL A 185 -4.12 23.65 -19.61
N LEU A 186 -4.25 22.63 -18.76
CA LEU A 186 -4.91 21.34 -19.07
C LEU A 186 -6.43 21.51 -19.27
N LYS A 187 -7.00 22.61 -18.77
CA LYS A 187 -8.38 23.07 -18.97
C LYS A 187 -9.46 22.01 -18.66
N PRO A 188 -9.42 21.30 -17.51
CA PRO A 188 -10.50 20.39 -17.12
C PRO A 188 -11.82 21.15 -16.92
N HIS A 189 -11.75 22.44 -16.59
CA HIS A 189 -12.90 23.35 -16.47
C HIS A 189 -12.62 24.72 -17.11
N GLY A 190 -12.03 24.71 -18.32
CA GLY A 190 -11.64 25.93 -19.06
C GLY A 190 -12.80 26.88 -19.40
N ALA A 191 -14.05 26.40 -19.41
CA ALA A 191 -15.22 27.21 -19.70
C ALA A 191 -15.56 28.23 -18.60
N PHE A 192 -15.03 28.07 -17.39
CA PHE A 192 -15.37 28.92 -16.24
C PHE A 192 -14.19 29.20 -15.31
N THR A 193 -12.95 28.99 -15.78
CA THR A 193 -11.72 29.26 -15.01
C THR A 193 -10.95 30.41 -15.62
N GLN A 194 -10.50 31.35 -14.79
CA GLN A 194 -9.57 32.40 -15.18
C GLN A 194 -8.49 32.59 -14.11
N ILE A 195 -7.24 32.59 -14.55
CA ILE A 195 -6.09 33.05 -13.76
C ILE A 195 -5.75 34.47 -14.19
N GLU A 196 -5.79 35.39 -13.24
CA GLU A 196 -5.49 36.80 -13.49
C GLU A 196 -4.08 36.98 -14.08
N GLY A 197 -3.97 37.79 -15.13
CA GLY A 197 -2.69 38.04 -15.80
C GLY A 197 -2.14 36.87 -16.63
N VAL A 198 -2.77 35.70 -16.62
CA VAL A 198 -2.28 34.48 -17.30
C VAL A 198 -3.25 33.99 -18.37
N THR A 199 -4.51 33.77 -18.02
CA THR A 199 -5.51 33.30 -19.00
C THR A 199 -6.22 34.48 -19.67
N PRO A 200 -6.56 34.39 -20.98
CA PRO A 200 -7.34 35.43 -21.63
C PRO A 200 -8.75 35.56 -21.03
N PRO A 201 -9.41 36.72 -21.22
CA PRO A 201 -10.83 36.85 -20.91
C PRO A 201 -11.67 35.84 -21.71
N PHE A 202 -12.85 35.47 -21.19
CA PHE A 202 -13.81 34.68 -21.98
C PHE A 202 -14.22 35.44 -23.24
N ASP A 203 -14.40 34.69 -24.33
CA ASP A 203 -14.96 35.19 -25.58
C ASP A 203 -16.37 35.76 -25.30
N ILE A 204 -16.67 36.95 -25.82
CA ILE A 204 -17.96 37.62 -25.60
C ILE A 204 -19.12 36.79 -26.17
N GLU A 205 -18.87 36.03 -27.25
CA GLU A 205 -19.86 35.14 -27.87
C GLU A 205 -19.98 33.79 -27.12
N ARG A 206 -19.06 33.51 -26.20
CA ARG A 206 -19.02 32.28 -25.38
C ARG A 206 -18.68 32.62 -23.93
N PRO A 207 -19.57 33.35 -23.22
CA PRO A 207 -19.35 33.69 -21.82
C PRO A 207 -19.36 32.42 -20.95
N SER A 208 -18.77 32.53 -19.76
CA SER A 208 -18.77 31.43 -18.79
C SER A 208 -20.20 31.00 -18.45
N PRO A 209 -20.52 29.69 -18.48
CA PRO A 209 -21.87 29.18 -18.23
C PRO A 209 -22.29 29.25 -16.75
N ILE A 210 -21.33 29.49 -15.86
CA ILE A 210 -21.53 29.65 -14.41
C ILE A 210 -20.71 30.82 -13.89
N HIS A 211 -20.90 31.22 -12.63
CA HIS A 211 -20.02 32.21 -12.02
C HIS A 211 -18.56 31.74 -12.10
N PRO A 212 -17.66 32.49 -12.77
CA PRO A 212 -16.29 32.06 -12.97
C PRO A 212 -15.53 31.85 -11.67
N VAL A 213 -14.65 30.87 -11.70
CA VAL A 213 -13.54 30.75 -10.75
C VAL A 213 -12.45 31.71 -11.22
N ARG A 214 -12.25 32.80 -10.48
CA ARG A 214 -11.18 33.78 -10.71
C ARG A 214 -10.23 33.72 -9.54
N MET A 215 -8.94 33.61 -9.82
CA MET A 215 -7.89 33.59 -8.83
C MET A 215 -6.59 34.15 -9.43
N THR A 216 -5.67 34.58 -8.58
CA THR A 216 -4.31 34.98 -8.95
C THR A 216 -3.36 33.77 -8.96
N LEU A 217 -2.11 33.96 -9.37
CA LEU A 217 -1.08 32.93 -9.19
C LEU A 217 -0.73 32.72 -7.69
N ASP A 218 -0.79 33.76 -6.88
CA ASP A 218 -0.56 33.66 -5.43
C ASP A 218 -1.65 32.83 -4.75
N ASP A 219 -2.91 33.00 -5.18
CA ASP A 219 -4.02 32.17 -4.72
C ASP A 219 -3.82 30.70 -5.12
N LEU A 220 -3.34 30.45 -6.34
CA LEU A 220 -3.01 29.11 -6.81
C LEU A 220 -1.89 28.49 -5.98
N GLU A 221 -0.84 29.24 -5.68
CA GLU A 221 0.28 28.78 -4.86
C GLU A 221 -0.19 28.41 -3.44
N ALA A 222 -1.07 29.22 -2.84
CA ALA A 222 -1.70 28.90 -1.57
C ALA A 222 -2.53 27.59 -1.66
N ILE A 223 -3.34 27.42 -2.71
CA ILE A 223 -4.10 26.19 -2.96
C ILE A 223 -3.16 24.98 -3.11
N LEU A 224 -2.04 25.11 -3.82
CA LEU A 224 -1.05 24.05 -4.00
C LEU A 224 -0.42 23.64 -2.66
N ALA A 225 -0.05 24.60 -1.82
CA ALA A 225 0.43 24.34 -0.46
C ALA A 225 -0.59 23.58 0.39
N PHE A 226 -1.89 23.89 0.26
CA PHE A 226 -2.94 23.13 0.92
C PHE A 226 -3.07 21.70 0.37
N VAL A 227 -3.11 21.54 -0.95
CA VAL A 227 -3.26 20.24 -1.61
C VAL A 227 -2.08 19.31 -1.28
N ALA A 228 -0.86 19.83 -1.18
CA ALA A 228 0.31 19.07 -0.76
C ALA A 228 0.13 18.43 0.62
N THR A 229 -0.53 19.13 1.55
CA THR A 229 -0.84 18.61 2.90
C THR A 229 -2.05 17.67 2.95
N THR A 230 -2.81 17.55 1.84
CA THR A 230 -3.97 16.67 1.77
C THR A 230 -3.53 15.22 1.59
N SER A 231 -3.95 14.34 2.51
CA SER A 231 -3.68 12.91 2.40
C SER A 231 -4.33 12.29 1.16
N ALA A 232 -3.58 11.45 0.46
CA ALA A 232 -4.10 10.64 -0.62
C ALA A 232 -5.19 9.68 -0.10
N ALA A 233 -6.25 9.48 -0.88
CA ALA A 233 -7.32 8.54 -0.54
C ALA A 233 -6.79 7.10 -0.58
N ASP A 234 -7.19 6.28 0.40
CA ASP A 234 -7.03 4.83 0.31
C ASP A 234 -8.09 4.27 -0.65
N LEU A 235 -7.66 3.91 -1.84
CA LEU A 235 -8.50 3.31 -2.88
C LEU A 235 -8.52 1.78 -2.82
N GLY A 236 -7.85 1.17 -1.84
CA GLY A 236 -7.64 -0.27 -1.75
C GLY A 236 -6.57 -0.76 -2.75
N ALA A 237 -6.63 -2.05 -3.09
CA ALA A 237 -5.66 -2.65 -4.00
C ALA A 237 -5.69 -1.97 -5.39
N PRO A 238 -4.55 -1.88 -6.10
CA PRO A 238 -4.50 -1.32 -7.45
C PRO A 238 -5.54 -1.97 -8.36
N LEU A 239 -6.24 -1.16 -9.14
CA LEU A 239 -7.17 -1.65 -10.16
C LEU A 239 -6.38 -2.52 -11.14
N GLN A 240 -6.71 -3.82 -11.22
CA GLN A 240 -6.21 -4.69 -12.26
C GLN A 240 -6.82 -4.21 -13.58
N LEU A 241 -6.01 -3.58 -14.42
CA LEU A 241 -6.38 -3.26 -15.79
C LEU A 241 -6.65 -4.60 -16.51
N GLN A 242 -7.88 -4.82 -16.94
CA GLN A 242 -8.25 -5.92 -17.83
C GLN A 242 -7.89 -5.59 -19.28
#